data_AF-A0A1C6ATX9-F1
#
_entry.id   AF-A0A1C6ATX9-F1
#
_cell.length_a   1.000
_cell.length_b   1.000
_cell.length_c   1.000
_cell.angle_alpha   90.00
_cell.angle_beta   90.00
_cell.angle_gamma   90.00
#
_symmetry.space_group_name_H-M   'P 1'
#
loop_
_entity.id
_entity.type
_entity.pdbx_description
1 polymer ?
#
loop_
_entity_poly.entity_id
_entity_poly.type
_entity_poly.pdbx_seq_one_letter_code
_entity_poly.pdbx_strand_id
1 'polypeptide(L)'
;MIRFQAKAILKHDDHGGLADMTEFQAMLDTVEDLVSTLEEEFPLHGTLLRTQLEDEVPADDGTAMYPFLASRNILTILAEVMQFQFVVNEVLHDVQAGEPIVSEKYDTLWEVPVRSVLRWDGSTLTTQYHFRSAVDYYHFLLLQFVTNHPSVARCHCCGRYFIPKTKKKTLYCDRILKDGKTCKEWGPVFKHRQKAAQIRVVEEFDRAKQRMYKRYERAEFINKEPSEKDLSYGEYYQWLDRAAKARDDYLAGKLSTEEALNIIQTL
;
A
#
# COMPACT_ATOMS: atom_id res chain seq x y z
N MET A 1 10.31 -7.18 -6.55
CA MET A 1 11.26 -6.04 -6.61
C MET A 1 12.49 -6.30 -5.73
N ILE A 2 12.33 -6.77 -4.49
CA ILE A 2 13.45 -7.19 -3.61
C ILE A 2 14.23 -8.40 -4.18
N ARG A 3 13.55 -9.35 -4.85
CA ARG A 3 14.20 -10.49 -5.54
C ARG A 3 15.12 -10.10 -6.72
N PHE A 4 15.05 -8.86 -7.23
CA PHE A 4 15.85 -8.42 -8.37
C PHE A 4 17.19 -7.79 -7.94
N GLN A 5 17.30 -7.29 -6.71
CA GLN A 5 18.54 -6.71 -6.17
C GLN A 5 19.47 -7.74 -5.52
N ALA A 6 18.93 -8.87 -5.05
CA ALA A 6 19.75 -10.02 -4.62
C ALA A 6 20.59 -10.64 -5.77
N LYS A 7 20.24 -10.33 -7.03
CA LYS A 7 20.94 -10.82 -8.22
C LYS A 7 22.14 -9.95 -8.64
N ALA A 8 22.25 -8.73 -8.10
CA ALA A 8 23.37 -7.84 -8.40
C ALA A 8 24.64 -8.27 -7.63
N ILE A 9 24.48 -8.67 -6.36
CA ILE A 9 25.56 -9.19 -5.51
C ILE A 9 26.08 -10.56 -6.00
N LEU A 10 25.30 -11.26 -6.84
CA LEU A 10 25.66 -12.56 -7.42
C LEU A 10 26.14 -12.37 -8.86
N LYS A 11 27.37 -11.87 -9.06
CA LYS A 11 28.12 -12.25 -10.25
C LYS A 11 28.47 -13.73 -10.11
N HIS A 12 27.70 -14.58 -10.78
CA HIS A 12 28.22 -15.88 -11.20
C HIS A 12 29.27 -15.63 -12.30
N ASP A 13 30.46 -15.19 -11.90
CA ASP A 13 31.62 -15.32 -12.77
C ASP A 13 32.14 -16.76 -12.64
N ASP A 14 32.47 -17.34 -13.79
CA ASP A 14 32.82 -18.75 -14.03
C ASP A 14 34.09 -19.26 -13.28
N HIS A 15 34.56 -18.53 -12.27
CA HIS A 15 35.72 -18.86 -11.46
C HIS A 15 35.46 -18.62 -9.96
N GLY A 16 34.80 -19.59 -9.31
CA GLY A 16 34.90 -19.81 -7.85
C GLY A 16 34.42 -18.67 -6.95
N GLY A 17 33.10 -18.54 -6.78
CA GLY A 17 32.37 -18.01 -5.61
C GLY A 17 33.12 -17.14 -4.58
N LEU A 18 33.59 -15.96 -4.99
CA LEU A 18 34.07 -14.92 -4.08
C LEU A 18 33.10 -13.73 -4.13
N ALA A 19 32.76 -13.17 -2.97
CA ALA A 19 31.90 -12.00 -2.88
C ALA A 19 32.60 -10.76 -3.45
N ASP A 20 31.87 -9.90 -4.18
CA ASP A 20 32.37 -8.58 -4.55
C ASP A 20 32.46 -7.71 -3.29
N MET A 21 33.67 -7.60 -2.73
CA MET A 21 33.93 -6.86 -1.51
C MET A 21 33.65 -5.36 -1.67
N THR A 22 33.69 -4.82 -2.89
CA THR A 22 33.36 -3.41 -3.14
C THR A 22 31.86 -3.19 -2.99
N GLU A 23 31.05 -4.08 -3.58
CA GLU A 23 29.59 -4.02 -3.43
C GLU A 23 29.15 -4.30 -1.99
N PHE A 24 29.83 -5.25 -1.31
CA PHE A 24 29.57 -5.53 0.09
C PHE A 24 29.85 -4.31 0.97
N GLN A 25 31.00 -3.64 0.80
CA GLN A 25 31.31 -2.42 1.56
C GLN A 25 30.30 -1.31 1.27
N ALA A 26 29.92 -1.10 0.01
CA ALA A 26 28.92 -0.11 -0.35
C ALA A 26 27.55 -0.39 0.30
N MET A 27 27.16 -1.66 0.42
CA MET A 27 25.97 -2.06 1.15
C MET A 27 26.08 -1.72 2.64
N LEU A 28 27.21 -2.04 3.28
CA LEU A 28 27.43 -1.71 4.70
C LEU A 28 27.36 -0.20 4.95
N ASP A 29 28.02 0.60 4.11
CA ASP A 29 28.00 2.06 4.20
C ASP A 29 26.57 2.61 4.04
N THR A 30 25.79 2.05 3.11
CA THR A 30 24.38 2.42 2.89
C THR A 30 23.50 2.08 4.09
N VAL A 31 23.74 0.94 4.72
CA VAL A 31 23.00 0.50 5.91
C VAL A 31 23.32 1.39 7.10
N GLU A 32 24.59 1.74 7.32
CA GLU A 32 24.98 2.62 8.41
C GLU A 32 24.40 4.04 8.23
N ASP A 33 24.38 4.57 7.00
CA ASP A 33 23.74 5.85 6.69
C ASP A 33 22.22 5.81 6.94
N LEU A 34 21.56 4.72 6.54
CA LEU A 34 20.13 4.50 6.83
C LEU A 34 19.86 4.45 8.34
N VAL A 35 20.65 3.68 9.10
CA VAL A 35 20.49 3.56 10.55
C VAL A 35 20.69 4.92 11.22
N SER A 36 21.76 5.64 10.85
CA SER A 36 22.06 6.96 11.40
C SER A 36 20.94 7.96 11.11
N THR A 37 20.46 8.00 9.87
CA THR A 37 19.32 8.85 9.47
C THR A 37 18.06 8.50 10.26
N LEU A 38 17.77 7.21 10.43
CA LEU A 38 16.62 6.77 11.22
C LEU A 38 16.77 7.09 12.71
N GLU A 39 17.97 7.06 13.28
CA GLU A 39 18.20 7.46 14.67
C GLU A 39 17.96 8.96 14.89
N GLU A 40 18.29 9.79 13.89
CA GLU A 40 18.02 11.23 13.93
C GLU A 40 16.54 11.55 13.77
N GLU A 41 15.88 10.98 12.75
CA GLU A 41 14.48 11.31 12.43
C GLU A 41 13.46 10.52 13.27
N PHE A 42 13.79 9.28 13.60
CA PHE A 42 12.90 8.32 14.28
C PHE A 42 13.66 7.49 15.34
N PRO A 43 14.13 8.11 16.45
CA PRO A 43 15.09 7.49 17.37
C PRO A 43 14.79 6.05 17.77
N LEU A 44 13.53 5.74 18.10
CA LEU A 44 13.12 4.38 18.45
C LEU A 44 13.36 3.36 17.32
N HIS A 45 13.05 3.72 16.07
CA HIS A 45 13.23 2.82 14.93
C HIS A 45 14.71 2.64 14.60
N GLY A 46 15.47 3.74 14.58
CA GLY A 46 16.91 3.69 14.33
C GLY A 46 17.62 2.82 15.37
N THR A 47 17.35 3.04 16.66
CA THR A 47 17.94 2.25 17.74
C THR A 47 17.55 0.79 17.66
N LEU A 48 16.27 0.45 17.43
CA LEU A 48 15.85 -0.95 17.34
C LEU A 48 16.41 -1.65 16.10
N LEU A 49 16.56 -0.94 14.97
CA LEU A 49 17.22 -1.48 13.78
C LEU A 49 18.70 -1.75 14.08
N ARG A 50 19.41 -0.81 14.72
CA ARG A 50 20.81 -0.97 15.11
C ARG A 50 20.99 -2.17 16.03
N THR A 51 20.19 -2.29 17.08
CA THR A 51 20.31 -3.41 18.02
C THR A 51 20.00 -4.76 17.39
N GLN A 52 19.08 -4.81 16.42
CA GLN A 52 18.79 -6.05 15.70
C GLN A 52 19.95 -6.43 14.78
N LEU A 53 20.55 -5.45 14.08
CA LEU A 53 21.74 -5.66 13.26
C LEU A 53 22.92 -6.17 14.12
N GLU A 54 23.14 -5.61 15.30
CA GLU A 54 24.18 -6.07 16.25
C GLU A 54 23.98 -7.52 16.71
N ASP A 55 22.73 -7.94 16.92
CA ASP A 55 22.41 -9.27 17.44
C ASP A 55 22.46 -10.35 16.36
N GLU A 56 22.04 -10.02 15.13
CA GLU A 56 21.77 -10.99 14.07
C GLU A 56 22.79 -10.98 12.93
N VAL A 57 23.52 -9.89 12.71
CA VAL A 57 24.61 -9.88 11.72
C VAL A 57 25.85 -10.52 12.35
N PRO A 58 26.40 -11.60 11.76
CA PRO A 58 27.56 -12.26 12.33
C PRO A 58 28.77 -11.31 12.38
N ALA A 59 29.68 -11.54 13.31
CA ALA A 59 31.00 -10.91 13.25
C ALA A 59 31.80 -11.46 12.05
N ASP A 60 32.70 -10.63 11.51
CA ASP A 60 33.63 -11.07 10.47
C ASP A 60 34.55 -12.18 11.02
N ASP A 61 34.39 -13.39 10.49
CA ASP A 61 35.16 -14.57 10.85
C ASP A 61 36.38 -14.78 9.92
N GLY A 62 36.62 -13.85 9.00
CA GLY A 62 37.68 -13.90 8.00
C GLY A 62 37.42 -14.91 6.87
N THR A 63 36.25 -15.55 6.83
CA THR A 63 35.90 -16.51 5.78
C THR A 63 35.33 -15.83 4.55
N ALA A 64 35.50 -16.45 3.38
CA ALA A 64 34.84 -16.00 2.15
C ALA A 64 33.29 -16.07 2.24
N MET A 65 32.74 -16.77 3.24
CA MET A 65 31.30 -16.88 3.46
C MET A 65 30.70 -15.70 4.22
N TYR A 66 31.51 -14.99 5.01
CA TYR A 66 31.05 -13.89 5.85
C TYR A 66 30.24 -12.83 5.07
N PRO A 67 30.73 -12.27 3.94
CA PRO A 67 29.99 -11.25 3.21
C PRO A 67 28.61 -11.72 2.74
N PHE A 68 28.49 -12.99 2.35
CA PHE A 68 27.21 -13.57 1.93
C PHE A 68 26.22 -13.72 3.10
N LEU A 69 26.70 -14.24 4.23
CA LEU A 69 25.87 -14.44 5.42
C LEU A 69 25.43 -13.11 6.03
N ALA A 70 26.35 -12.15 6.16
CA ALA A 70 26.07 -10.81 6.64
C ALA A 70 25.06 -10.09 5.75
N SER A 71 25.28 -10.07 4.43
CA SER A 71 24.36 -9.45 3.46
C SER A 71 22.96 -10.05 3.54
N ARG A 72 22.86 -11.38 3.62
CA ARG A 72 21.57 -12.05 3.76
C ARG A 72 20.84 -11.61 5.02
N ASN A 73 21.52 -11.60 6.16
CA ASN A 73 20.89 -11.25 7.44
C ASN A 73 20.46 -9.78 7.47
N ILE A 74 21.32 -8.86 6.99
CA ILE A 74 20.99 -7.44 6.83
C ILE A 74 19.73 -7.25 5.98
N LEU A 75 19.67 -7.89 4.80
CA LEU A 75 18.52 -7.77 3.91
C LEU A 75 17.24 -8.35 4.51
N THR A 76 17.35 -9.44 5.28
CA THR A 76 16.22 -10.01 6.01
C THR A 76 15.69 -9.00 7.03
N ILE A 77 16.55 -8.47 7.91
CA ILE A 77 16.18 -7.49 8.95
C ILE A 77 15.50 -6.25 8.35
N LEU A 78 16.05 -5.70 7.27
CA LEU A 78 15.47 -4.53 6.60
C LEU A 78 14.10 -4.82 5.98
N ALA A 79 13.90 -6.04 5.47
CA ALA A 79 12.64 -6.45 4.86
C ALA A 79 11.57 -6.81 5.89
N GLU A 80 11.96 -7.30 7.07
CA GLU A 80 11.06 -7.79 8.11
C GLU A 80 10.07 -6.73 8.59
N VAL A 81 10.51 -5.48 8.79
CA VAL A 81 9.62 -4.38 9.20
C VAL A 81 8.54 -4.12 8.14
N MET A 82 8.92 -4.15 6.85
CA MET A 82 7.96 -4.01 5.76
C MET A 82 7.00 -5.19 5.68
N GLN A 83 7.50 -6.41 5.90
CA GLN A 83 6.67 -7.62 5.91
C GLN A 83 5.66 -7.59 7.05
N PHE A 84 6.10 -7.19 8.25
CA PHE A 84 5.24 -7.08 9.42
C PHE A 84 4.14 -6.02 9.25
N GLN A 85 4.39 -4.96 8.47
CA GLN A 85 3.36 -4.00 8.10
C GLN A 85 2.18 -4.65 7.36
N PHE A 86 2.43 -5.65 6.51
CA PHE A 86 1.35 -6.39 5.85
C PHE A 86 0.53 -7.20 6.85
N VAL A 87 1.20 -7.86 7.80
CA VAL A 87 0.54 -8.60 8.89
C VAL A 87 -0.37 -7.68 9.71
N VAL A 88 0.13 -6.51 10.12
CA VAL A 88 -0.67 -5.51 10.84
C VAL A 88 -1.88 -5.06 10.01
N ASN A 89 -1.69 -4.77 8.73
CA ASN A 89 -2.79 -4.36 7.86
C ASN A 89 -3.86 -5.43 7.68
N GLU A 90 -3.46 -6.69 7.63
CA GLU A 90 -4.33 -7.84 7.50
C GLU A 90 -5.13 -8.08 8.78
N VAL A 91 -4.48 -8.03 9.94
CA VAL A 91 -5.17 -8.09 11.23
C VAL A 91 -6.17 -6.94 11.37
N LEU A 92 -5.78 -5.71 11.04
CA LEU A 92 -6.68 -4.56 11.10
C LEU A 92 -7.86 -4.67 10.14
N HIS A 93 -7.66 -5.29 8.97
CA HIS A 93 -8.74 -5.60 8.03
C HIS A 93 -9.75 -6.56 8.66
N ASP A 94 -9.26 -7.66 9.23
CA ASP A 94 -10.11 -8.71 9.78
C ASP A 94 -10.84 -8.23 11.05
N VAL A 95 -10.16 -7.46 11.91
CA VAL A 95 -10.79 -6.77 13.05
C VAL A 95 -11.90 -5.82 12.58
N GLN A 96 -11.67 -5.06 11.51
CA GLN A 96 -12.70 -4.19 10.94
C GLN A 96 -13.90 -4.99 10.40
N ALA A 97 -13.65 -6.12 9.76
CA ALA A 97 -14.66 -7.00 9.19
C ALA A 97 -15.44 -7.78 10.27
N GLY A 98 -14.92 -7.85 11.50
CA GLY A 98 -15.48 -8.66 12.58
C GLY A 98 -15.11 -10.14 12.47
N GLU A 99 -14.05 -10.45 11.72
CA GLU A 99 -13.55 -11.81 11.55
C GLU A 99 -12.74 -12.26 12.79
N PRO A 100 -12.75 -13.56 13.12
CA PRO A 100 -11.95 -14.10 14.22
C PRO A 100 -10.44 -13.97 13.95
N ILE A 101 -9.76 -13.22 14.81
CA ILE A 101 -8.30 -13.07 14.75
C ILE A 101 -7.55 -14.25 15.37
N VAL A 102 -8.15 -14.98 16.31
CA VAL A 102 -7.58 -16.25 16.80
C VAL A 102 -8.09 -17.37 15.90
N SER A 103 -7.29 -17.74 14.90
CA SER A 103 -7.62 -18.75 13.89
C SER A 103 -6.35 -19.37 13.30
N GLU A 104 -6.50 -20.45 12.52
CA GLU A 104 -5.37 -21.12 11.82
C GLU A 104 -4.57 -20.17 10.93
N LYS A 105 -5.20 -19.09 10.45
CA LYS A 105 -4.55 -18.03 9.66
C LYS A 105 -3.41 -17.32 10.42
N TYR A 106 -3.51 -17.27 11.74
CA TYR A 106 -2.64 -16.46 12.62
C TYR A 106 -2.03 -17.31 13.74
N ASP A 107 -1.88 -18.61 13.53
CA ASP A 107 -1.48 -19.60 14.54
C ASP A 107 -0.20 -19.24 15.33
N THR A 108 0.75 -18.58 14.68
CA THR A 108 2.04 -18.14 15.21
C THR A 108 2.09 -16.66 15.57
N LEU A 109 1.04 -15.89 15.23
CA LEU A 109 1.01 -14.44 15.44
C LEU A 109 0.68 -14.06 16.88
N TRP A 110 0.16 -14.96 17.71
CA TRP A 110 -0.33 -14.59 19.04
C TRP A 110 0.67 -14.86 20.18
N GLU A 111 1.91 -15.19 19.83
CA GLU A 111 2.99 -15.40 20.77
C GLU A 111 4.20 -14.54 20.38
N VAL A 112 4.76 -13.82 21.35
CA VAL A 112 6.03 -13.08 21.18
C VAL A 112 6.86 -13.20 22.46
N PRO A 113 8.11 -13.66 22.39
CA PRO A 113 8.98 -13.69 23.55
C PRO A 113 9.42 -12.26 23.90
N VAL A 114 9.26 -11.86 25.17
CA VAL A 114 9.66 -10.52 25.62
C VAL A 114 10.52 -10.61 26.88
N ARG A 115 11.68 -9.99 26.83
CA ARG A 115 12.51 -9.79 28.03
C ARG A 115 11.92 -8.70 28.89
N SER A 116 11.70 -8.98 30.17
CA SER A 116 11.26 -7.99 31.15
C SER A 116 12.34 -7.74 32.21
N VAL A 117 12.39 -6.50 32.69
CA VAL A 117 13.24 -6.04 33.79
C VAL A 117 12.31 -5.56 34.90
N LEU A 118 12.37 -6.22 36.04
CA LEU A 118 11.62 -5.84 37.23
C LEU A 118 12.47 -4.88 38.07
N ARG A 119 11.94 -3.69 38.36
CA ARG A 119 12.61 -2.67 39.17
C ARG A 119 11.80 -2.39 40.43
N TRP A 120 12.44 -2.60 41.58
CA TRP A 120 11.93 -2.24 42.90
C TRP A 120 12.58 -0.93 43.36
N ASP A 121 11.77 0.09 43.65
CA ASP A 121 12.25 1.39 44.12
C ASP A 121 12.17 1.59 45.65
N GLY A 122 11.81 0.53 46.39
CA GLY A 122 11.53 0.60 47.83
C GLY A 122 10.04 0.67 48.17
N SER A 123 9.17 0.93 47.18
CA SER A 123 7.72 1.06 47.38
C SER A 123 6.88 0.29 46.35
N THR A 124 7.28 0.31 45.09
CA THR A 124 6.54 -0.29 43.98
C THR A 124 7.45 -1.19 43.15
N LEU A 125 6.90 -2.34 42.74
CA LEU A 125 7.52 -3.19 41.75
C LEU A 125 7.02 -2.74 40.37
N THR A 126 7.93 -2.26 39.53
CA THR A 126 7.64 -1.84 38.16
C THR A 126 8.22 -2.83 37.17
N THR A 127 7.49 -3.07 36.07
CA THR A 127 7.94 -3.94 34.98
C THR A 127 8.29 -3.08 33.78
N GLN A 128 9.51 -3.24 33.27
CA GLN A 128 9.97 -2.63 32.02
C GLN A 128 10.16 -3.74 30.99
N TYR A 129 9.64 -3.54 29.77
CA TYR A 129 9.87 -4.46 28.66
C TYR A 129 11.04 -3.96 27.81
N HIS A 130 11.91 -4.89 27.43
CA HIS A 130 13.13 -4.58 26.68
C HIS A 130 13.06 -5.23 25.30
N PHE A 131 13.18 -4.41 24.25
CA PHE A 131 13.12 -4.84 22.86
C PHE A 131 14.44 -4.51 22.17
N ARG A 132 14.87 -5.42 21.28
CA ARG A 132 16.04 -5.23 20.40
C ARG A 132 15.71 -5.39 18.92
N SER A 133 14.44 -5.62 18.59
CA SER A 133 13.91 -5.67 17.23
C SER A 133 12.69 -4.75 17.11
N ALA A 134 12.60 -4.06 15.99
CA ALA A 134 11.42 -3.26 15.66
C ALA A 134 10.19 -4.14 15.45
N VAL A 135 10.36 -5.32 14.87
CA VAL A 135 9.27 -6.28 14.66
C VAL A 135 8.74 -6.80 15.97
N ASP A 136 9.60 -7.27 16.89
CA ASP A 136 9.16 -7.75 18.21
C ASP A 136 8.40 -6.67 18.99
N TYR A 137 8.89 -5.43 18.92
CA TYR A 137 8.22 -4.30 19.54
C TYR A 137 6.82 -4.08 18.95
N TYR A 138 6.70 -4.05 17.62
CA TYR A 138 5.40 -3.88 16.96
C TYR A 138 4.46 -5.06 17.14
N HIS A 139 5.01 -6.27 17.23
CA HIS A 139 4.27 -7.50 17.49
C HIS A 139 3.70 -7.51 18.91
N PHE A 140 4.50 -7.11 19.90
CA PHE A 140 4.02 -6.85 21.25
C PHE A 140 2.91 -5.80 21.29
N LEU A 141 3.07 -4.68 20.58
CA LEU A 141 2.02 -3.65 20.51
C LEU A 141 0.74 -4.18 19.83
N LEU A 142 0.87 -4.98 18.78
CA LEU A 142 -0.28 -5.58 18.09
C LEU A 142 -1.07 -6.49 19.04
N LEU A 143 -0.38 -7.31 19.82
CA LEU A 143 -0.98 -8.15 20.86
C LEU A 143 -1.72 -7.32 21.92
N GLN A 144 -1.07 -6.27 22.44
CA GLN A 144 -1.72 -5.35 23.38
C GLN A 144 -2.91 -4.63 22.75
N PHE A 145 -2.82 -4.29 21.46
CA PHE A 145 -3.90 -3.63 20.75
C PHE A 145 -5.12 -4.54 20.61
N VAL A 146 -4.96 -5.77 20.13
CA VAL A 146 -6.09 -6.68 19.88
C VAL A 146 -6.76 -7.17 21.17
N THR A 147 -5.99 -7.34 22.25
CA THR A 147 -6.51 -7.75 23.57
C THR A 147 -7.41 -6.69 24.20
N ASN A 148 -7.28 -5.43 23.79
CA ASN A 148 -8.16 -4.34 24.20
C ASN A 148 -9.47 -4.27 23.37
N HIS A 149 -9.75 -5.24 22.51
CA HIS A 149 -10.95 -5.32 21.66
C HIS A 149 -11.30 -4.01 20.95
N PRO A 150 -10.37 -3.47 20.13
CA PRO A 150 -10.49 -2.13 19.57
C PRO A 150 -11.59 -2.08 18.50
N SER A 151 -12.27 -0.94 18.41
CA SER A 151 -13.11 -0.65 17.24
C SER A 151 -12.24 -0.07 16.14
N VAL A 152 -12.07 -0.81 15.04
CA VAL A 152 -11.28 -0.37 13.88
C VAL A 152 -12.20 0.02 12.74
N ALA A 153 -11.89 1.14 12.08
CA ALA A 153 -12.54 1.57 10.86
C ALA A 153 -11.51 1.96 9.80
N ARG A 154 -11.85 1.75 8.52
CA ARG A 154 -11.04 2.24 7.40
C ARG A 154 -11.57 3.57 6.89
N CYS A 155 -10.70 4.57 6.75
CA CYS A 155 -11.11 5.88 6.26
C CYS A 155 -11.44 5.83 4.77
N HIS A 156 -12.65 6.25 4.39
CA HIS A 156 -13.10 6.31 3.00
C HIS A 156 -12.43 7.43 2.18
N CYS A 157 -11.66 8.31 2.82
CA CYS A 157 -10.95 9.40 2.14
C CYS A 157 -9.49 9.04 1.86
N CYS A 158 -8.72 8.59 2.85
CA CYS A 158 -7.29 8.31 2.71
C CYS A 158 -6.92 6.83 2.77
N GLY A 159 -7.91 5.92 2.91
CA GLY A 159 -7.69 4.48 2.88
C GLY A 159 -7.04 3.86 4.14
N ARG A 160 -6.48 4.67 5.04
CA ARG A 160 -5.80 4.18 6.25
C ARG A 160 -6.78 3.86 7.39
N TYR A 161 -6.44 2.88 8.22
CA TYR A 161 -7.19 2.52 9.44
C TYR A 161 -7.14 3.60 10.53
N PHE A 162 -8.19 3.66 11.34
CA PHE A 162 -8.30 4.54 12.51
C PHE A 162 -9.27 3.97 13.54
N ILE A 163 -9.13 4.44 14.79
CA ILE A 163 -10.05 4.11 15.89
C ILE A 163 -11.14 5.19 15.96
N PRO A 164 -12.43 4.86 15.76
CA PRO A 164 -13.52 5.80 15.94
C PRO A 164 -13.63 6.26 17.41
N LYS A 165 -13.86 7.57 17.62
CA LYS A 165 -14.06 8.14 18.98
C LYS A 165 -15.40 7.75 19.61
N THR A 166 -16.33 7.20 18.83
CA THR A 166 -17.67 6.84 19.28
C THR A 166 -18.09 5.51 18.65
N LYS A 167 -19.08 4.85 19.25
CA LYS A 167 -19.68 3.61 18.70
C LYS A 167 -20.43 3.82 17.38
N LYS A 168 -20.72 5.06 16.99
CA LYS A 168 -21.41 5.35 15.72
C LYS A 168 -20.47 5.07 14.55
N LYS A 169 -21.02 4.48 13.49
CA LYS A 169 -20.30 4.24 12.23
C LYS A 169 -19.69 5.55 11.74
N THR A 170 -18.37 5.62 11.74
CA THR A 170 -17.59 6.79 11.33
C THR A 170 -16.84 6.45 10.05
N LEU A 171 -17.06 7.22 8.97
CA LEU A 171 -16.51 6.91 7.65
C LEU A 171 -15.13 7.55 7.39
N TYR A 172 -14.78 8.58 8.16
CA TYR A 172 -13.60 9.41 7.90
C TYR A 172 -12.83 9.68 9.19
N CYS A 173 -11.50 9.64 9.11
CA CYS A 173 -10.60 9.96 10.23
C CYS A 173 -10.41 11.48 10.40
N ASP A 174 -9.79 11.88 11.51
CA ASP A 174 -9.48 13.29 11.83
C ASP A 174 -8.11 13.76 11.31
N ARG A 175 -7.37 12.92 10.56
CA ARG A 175 -6.06 13.30 10.01
C ARG A 175 -6.17 14.48 9.05
N ILE A 176 -5.25 15.42 9.19
CA ILE A 176 -5.10 16.60 8.33
C ILE A 176 -4.47 16.15 7.00
N LEU A 177 -5.02 16.62 5.89
CA LEU A 177 -4.53 16.36 4.53
C LEU A 177 -3.80 17.60 3.99
N LYS A 178 -4.49 18.42 3.21
CA LYS A 178 -3.98 19.62 2.55
C LYS A 178 -4.82 20.83 2.98
N ASP A 179 -4.18 21.99 3.04
CA ASP A 179 -4.79 23.28 3.39
C ASP A 179 -5.39 23.29 4.82
N GLY A 180 -4.80 22.53 5.74
CA GLY A 180 -5.26 22.42 7.13
C GLY A 180 -6.56 21.62 7.34
N LYS A 181 -7.18 21.13 6.27
CA LYS A 181 -8.45 20.39 6.33
C LYS A 181 -8.25 18.90 6.56
N THR A 182 -9.16 18.31 7.30
CA THR A 182 -9.18 16.90 7.68
C THR A 182 -9.84 16.00 6.63
N CYS A 183 -9.61 14.68 6.72
CA CYS A 183 -10.36 13.70 5.93
C CYS A 183 -11.88 13.78 6.13
N LYS A 184 -12.38 14.22 7.29
CA LYS A 184 -13.82 14.42 7.53
C LYS A 184 -14.39 15.58 6.72
N GLU A 185 -13.62 16.64 6.52
CA GLU A 185 -14.04 17.80 5.73
C GLU A 185 -13.90 17.53 4.23
N TRP A 186 -12.79 16.92 3.83
CA TRP A 186 -12.51 16.62 2.42
C TRP A 186 -13.27 15.41 1.88
N GLY A 187 -13.51 14.39 2.71
CA GLY A 187 -14.13 13.13 2.30
C GLY A 187 -15.47 13.30 1.57
N PRO A 188 -16.44 14.06 2.14
CA PRO A 188 -17.70 14.35 1.47
C PRO A 188 -17.53 15.14 0.17
N VAL A 189 -16.62 16.12 0.13
CA VAL A 189 -16.35 16.94 -1.05
C VAL A 189 -15.80 16.08 -2.20
N PHE A 190 -14.81 15.23 -1.92
CA PHE A 190 -14.26 14.32 -2.93
C PHE A 190 -15.31 13.32 -3.41
N LYS A 191 -16.11 12.76 -2.51
CA LYS A 191 -17.20 11.84 -2.88
C LYS A 191 -18.23 12.52 -3.78
N HIS A 192 -18.61 13.77 -3.47
CA HIS A 192 -19.53 14.54 -4.31
C HIS A 192 -18.93 14.83 -5.69
N ARG A 193 -17.68 15.29 -5.74
CA ARG A 193 -16.97 15.55 -7.01
C ARG A 193 -16.85 14.29 -7.86
N GLN A 194 -16.49 13.16 -7.27
CA GLN A 194 -16.43 11.87 -7.95
C GLN A 194 -17.78 11.48 -8.53
N LYS A 195 -18.86 11.59 -7.75
CA LYS A 195 -20.22 11.30 -8.23
C LYS A 195 -20.64 12.23 -9.38
N ALA A 196 -20.33 13.52 -9.28
CA ALA A 196 -20.62 14.49 -10.33
C ALA A 196 -19.85 14.18 -11.63
N ALA A 197 -18.57 13.79 -11.51
CA ALA A 197 -17.78 13.35 -12.65
C ALA A 197 -18.36 12.07 -13.27
N GLN A 198 -18.83 11.11 -12.44
CA GLN A 198 -19.50 9.91 -12.93
C GLN A 198 -20.77 10.22 -13.70
N ILE A 199 -21.63 11.09 -13.18
CA ILE A 199 -22.83 11.57 -13.86
C ILE A 199 -22.46 12.21 -15.20
N ARG A 200 -21.45 13.11 -15.21
CA ARG A 200 -20.99 13.79 -16.43
C ARG A 200 -20.56 12.81 -17.53
N VAL A 201 -19.79 11.77 -17.19
CA VAL A 201 -19.34 10.78 -18.17
C VAL A 201 -20.52 9.96 -18.72
N VAL A 202 -21.43 9.54 -17.86
CA VAL A 202 -22.62 8.77 -18.26
C VAL A 202 -23.54 9.62 -19.15
N GLU A 203 -23.81 10.87 -18.78
CA GLU A 203 -24.64 11.78 -19.58
C GLU A 203 -23.99 12.09 -20.95
N GLU A 204 -22.67 12.25 -21.01
CA GLU A 204 -22.00 12.47 -22.29
C GLU A 204 -22.03 11.23 -23.17
N PHE A 205 -21.90 10.03 -22.60
CA PHE A 205 -22.10 8.78 -23.34
C PHE A 205 -23.50 8.72 -23.95
N ASP A 206 -24.55 8.96 -23.16
CA ASP A 206 -25.93 8.92 -23.65
C ASP A 206 -26.17 9.98 -24.73
N ARG A 207 -25.65 11.20 -24.53
CA ARG A 207 -25.74 12.28 -25.51
C ARG A 207 -25.00 11.93 -26.80
N ALA A 208 -23.78 11.41 -26.71
CA ALA A 208 -22.99 10.99 -27.86
C ALA A 208 -23.68 9.85 -28.62
N LYS A 209 -24.25 8.88 -27.90
CA LYS A 209 -25.01 7.77 -28.49
C LYS A 209 -26.20 8.26 -29.30
N GLN A 210 -26.98 9.21 -28.76
CA GLN A 210 -28.08 9.82 -29.50
C GLN A 210 -27.58 10.58 -30.74
N ARG A 211 -26.50 11.36 -30.62
CA ARG A 211 -25.90 12.08 -31.77
C ARG A 211 -25.43 11.11 -32.87
N MET A 212 -24.73 10.03 -32.52
CA MET A 212 -24.21 9.07 -33.49
C MET A 212 -25.32 8.22 -34.10
N TYR A 213 -26.33 7.83 -33.31
CA TYR A 213 -27.51 7.12 -33.83
C TYR A 213 -28.25 7.96 -34.87
N LYS A 214 -28.43 9.28 -34.64
CA LYS A 214 -29.05 10.18 -35.63
C LYS A 214 -28.22 10.32 -36.91
N ARG A 215 -26.89 10.29 -36.84
CA ARG A 215 -26.03 10.30 -38.05
C ARG A 215 -26.17 9.00 -38.85
N TYR A 216 -26.22 7.86 -38.15
CA TYR A 216 -26.49 6.56 -38.74
C TYR A 216 -27.88 6.47 -39.37
N GLU A 217 -28.92 6.91 -38.67
CA GLU A 217 -30.31 6.89 -39.15
C GLU A 217 -30.48 7.70 -40.44
N ARG A 218 -29.77 8.83 -40.57
CA ARG A 218 -29.77 9.64 -41.80
C ARG A 218 -29.10 8.95 -42.99
N ALA A 219 -28.05 8.15 -42.75
CA ALA A 219 -27.36 7.42 -43.82
C ALA A 219 -28.21 6.27 -44.37
N GLU A 220 -28.92 5.56 -43.48
CA GLU A 220 -29.63 4.31 -43.83
C GLU A 220 -31.06 4.53 -44.30
N PHE A 221 -31.79 5.51 -43.73
CA PHE A 221 -33.25 5.60 -43.90
C PHE A 221 -33.73 6.84 -44.65
N ILE A 222 -32.83 7.79 -44.96
CA ILE A 222 -33.17 8.96 -45.77
C ILE A 222 -32.67 8.70 -47.19
N ASN A 223 -33.58 8.76 -48.17
CA ASN A 223 -33.27 8.68 -49.61
C ASN A 223 -32.49 9.91 -50.09
N LYS A 224 -31.29 10.11 -49.56
CA LYS A 224 -30.33 11.14 -49.91
C LYS A 224 -28.94 10.52 -49.87
N GLU A 225 -28.05 10.94 -50.77
CA GLU A 225 -26.64 10.56 -50.68
C GLU A 225 -26.08 10.92 -49.28
N PRO A 226 -25.47 9.93 -48.57
CA PRO A 226 -24.85 10.16 -47.28
C PRO A 226 -23.80 11.27 -47.38
N SER A 227 -23.81 12.18 -46.41
CA SER A 227 -22.76 13.19 -46.30
C SER A 227 -21.54 12.62 -45.57
N GLU A 228 -20.40 13.29 -45.69
CA GLU A 228 -19.17 12.98 -44.94
C GLU A 228 -19.36 12.97 -43.41
N LYS A 229 -20.48 13.53 -42.90
CA LYS A 229 -20.82 13.57 -41.48
C LYS A 229 -21.75 12.45 -41.03
N ASP A 230 -22.26 11.64 -41.95
CA ASP A 230 -23.14 10.52 -41.66
C ASP A 230 -22.33 9.25 -41.41
N LEU A 231 -22.94 8.27 -40.74
CA LEU A 231 -22.25 7.07 -40.27
C LEU A 231 -22.83 5.84 -40.91
N SER A 232 -21.98 4.94 -41.41
CA SER A 232 -22.41 3.60 -41.78
C SER A 232 -22.80 2.78 -40.55
N TYR A 233 -23.54 1.68 -40.78
CA TYR A 233 -23.84 0.69 -39.75
C TYR A 233 -22.57 0.24 -39.00
N GLY A 234 -21.52 -0.12 -39.73
CA GLY A 234 -20.27 -0.63 -39.14
C GLY A 234 -19.57 0.38 -38.25
N GLU A 235 -19.45 1.63 -38.70
CA GLU A 235 -18.80 2.71 -37.95
C GLU A 235 -19.57 3.05 -36.67
N TYR A 236 -20.91 3.09 -36.72
CA TYR A 236 -21.74 3.34 -35.54
C TYR A 236 -21.52 2.28 -34.45
N TYR A 237 -21.55 0.99 -34.80
CA TYR A 237 -21.37 -0.08 -33.80
C TYR A 237 -19.93 -0.20 -33.30
N GLN A 238 -18.92 0.04 -34.15
CA GLN A 238 -17.52 0.08 -33.72
C GLN A 238 -17.27 1.24 -32.75
N TRP A 239 -17.86 2.41 -33.00
CA TRP A 239 -17.83 3.52 -32.07
C TRP A 239 -18.59 3.18 -30.77
N LEU A 240 -19.80 2.60 -30.87
CA LEU A 240 -20.64 2.29 -29.71
C LEU A 240 -19.94 1.31 -28.76
N ASP A 241 -19.28 0.28 -29.28
CA ASP A 241 -18.52 -0.69 -28.49
C ASP A 241 -17.37 -0.02 -27.73
N ARG A 242 -16.55 0.78 -28.43
CA ARG A 242 -15.46 1.56 -27.82
C ARG A 242 -15.96 2.53 -26.75
N ALA A 243 -17.04 3.26 -27.04
CA ALA A 243 -17.61 4.25 -26.12
C ALA A 243 -18.26 3.59 -24.88
N ALA A 244 -18.94 2.46 -25.06
CA ALA A 244 -19.52 1.69 -23.95
C ALA A 244 -18.41 1.12 -23.05
N LYS A 245 -17.37 0.55 -23.66
CA LYS A 245 -16.19 0.07 -22.94
C LYS A 245 -15.50 1.18 -22.17
N ALA A 246 -15.30 2.35 -22.77
CA ALA A 246 -14.68 3.50 -22.10
C ALA A 246 -15.50 3.98 -20.90
N ARG A 247 -16.83 4.03 -21.01
CA ARG A 247 -17.72 4.34 -19.89
C ARG A 247 -17.57 3.30 -18.77
N ASP A 248 -17.59 2.02 -19.10
CA ASP A 248 -17.56 0.94 -18.11
C ASP A 248 -16.19 0.85 -17.43
N ASP A 249 -15.09 1.00 -18.18
CA ASP A 249 -13.74 1.06 -17.63
C ASP A 249 -13.54 2.31 -16.73
N TYR A 250 -14.13 3.45 -17.08
CA TYR A 250 -14.17 4.63 -16.21
C TYR A 250 -14.96 4.37 -14.92
N LEU A 251 -16.16 3.78 -15.01
CA LEU A 251 -16.98 3.45 -13.84
C LEU A 251 -16.29 2.42 -12.93
N ALA A 252 -15.50 1.52 -13.51
CA ALA A 252 -14.64 0.58 -12.81
C ALA A 252 -13.35 1.23 -12.24
N GLY A 253 -13.10 2.52 -12.51
CA GLY A 253 -11.93 3.26 -12.03
C GLY A 253 -10.63 2.97 -12.77
N LYS A 254 -10.68 2.35 -13.96
CA LYS A 254 -9.50 1.99 -14.77
C LYS A 254 -9.07 3.09 -15.73
N LEU A 255 -9.88 4.14 -15.89
CA LEU A 255 -9.72 5.17 -16.90
C LEU A 255 -10.04 6.53 -16.29
N SER A 256 -9.31 7.60 -16.65
CA SER A 256 -9.58 8.95 -16.12
C SER A 256 -10.84 9.57 -16.74
N THR A 257 -11.39 10.61 -16.11
CA THR A 257 -12.56 11.32 -16.65
C THR A 257 -12.26 11.91 -18.04
N GLU A 258 -11.07 12.49 -18.21
CA GLU A 258 -10.65 13.15 -19.45
C GLU A 258 -10.48 12.13 -20.59
N GLU A 259 -9.82 11.00 -20.34
CA GLU A 259 -9.65 9.93 -21.32
C GLU A 259 -11.00 9.34 -21.73
N ALA A 260 -11.92 9.14 -20.77
CA ALA A 260 -13.22 8.53 -21.03
C ALA A 260 -14.05 9.43 -21.94
N LEU A 261 -14.09 10.73 -21.62
CA LEU A 261 -14.77 11.72 -22.43
C LEU A 261 -14.17 11.83 -23.83
N ASN A 262 -12.85 11.77 -23.95
CA ASN A 262 -12.18 11.81 -25.25
C ASN A 262 -12.59 10.60 -26.12
N ILE A 263 -12.55 9.38 -25.59
CA ILE A 263 -12.97 8.18 -26.34
C ILE A 263 -14.45 8.25 -26.72
N ILE A 264 -15.32 8.69 -25.80
CA ILE A 264 -16.76 8.82 -26.05
C ILE A 264 -17.05 9.87 -27.13
N GLN A 265 -16.29 10.95 -27.18
CA GLN A 265 -16.49 12.05 -28.13
C GLN A 265 -15.84 11.80 -29.49
N THR A 266 -14.82 10.95 -29.56
CA THR A 266 -14.07 10.65 -30.76
C THR A 266 -14.77 9.58 -31.59
N LEU A 267 -14.68 9.72 -32.91
CA LEU A 267 -15.20 8.76 -33.88
C LEU A 267 -14.26 7.58 -34.12
#